data_AF-A0A434RTS1-F1
#
_entry.id   AF-A0A434RTS1-F1
#
_cell.length_a   1.000
_cell.length_b   1.000
_cell.length_c   1.000
_cell.angle_alpha   90.00
_cell.angle_beta   90.00
_cell.angle_gamma   90.00
#
_symmetry.space_group_name_H-M   'P 1'
#
loop_
_entity.id
_entity.type
_entity.pdbx_description
1 polymer ?
#
loop_
_entity_poly.entity_id
_entity_poly.type
_entity_poly.pdbx_seq_one_letter_code
_entity_poly.pdbx_strand_id
1 'polypeptide(L)'
;MKRALRDLQAAGVLVSVAGKGTYVKKRQKKVVRKLDVHFPNYEGATIKLIATTREIITDPTLNAFNIPKSAMLCIRKMIFLQGAPFMYDATFISPDIGEDIIEEFGGSFVVNALKQHDIHVIKTDLMIDAAPAVGEVEEEFRIPTGYPMLRRSYKYTTSEPNIIVYGVAQAPFDQLTCSLSILGSPIAEG
;
A
#
# COMPACT_ATOMS: atom_id res chain seq x y z
N MET A 1 -21.75 8.09 29.95
CA MET A 1 -20.36 8.57 29.75
C MET A 1 -19.30 7.67 30.42
N LYS A 2 -19.37 7.36 31.73
CA LYS A 2 -18.36 6.51 32.42
C LYS A 2 -18.16 5.10 31.83
N ARG A 3 -19.20 4.50 31.24
CA ARG A 3 -19.13 3.17 30.61
C ARG A 3 -18.32 3.21 29.30
N ALA A 4 -18.67 4.11 28.39
CA ALA A 4 -17.95 4.31 27.13
C ALA A 4 -16.44 4.59 27.32
N LEU A 5 -16.05 5.37 28.32
CA LEU A 5 -14.63 5.60 28.62
C LEU A 5 -13.91 4.35 29.13
N ARG A 6 -14.58 3.52 29.96
CA ARG A 6 -14.02 2.22 30.39
C ARG A 6 -13.88 1.25 29.22
N ASP A 7 -14.85 1.24 28.32
CA ASP A 7 -14.82 0.38 27.14
C ASP A 7 -13.66 0.77 26.21
N LEU A 8 -13.44 2.08 26.00
CA LEU A 8 -12.30 2.60 25.23
C LEU A 8 -10.94 2.39 25.93
N GLN A 9 -10.90 2.39 27.26
CA GLN A 9 -9.69 2.02 28.03
C GLN A 9 -9.39 0.52 27.92
N ALA A 10 -10.42 -0.33 28.05
CA ALA A 10 -10.31 -1.78 27.90
C ALA A 10 -9.89 -2.17 26.47
N ALA A 11 -10.38 -1.45 25.46
CA ALA A 11 -9.96 -1.58 24.07
C ALA A 11 -8.54 -1.02 23.79
N GLY A 12 -7.87 -0.43 24.79
CA GLY A 12 -6.52 0.10 24.66
C GLY A 12 -6.40 1.38 23.83
N VAL A 13 -7.53 2.05 23.52
CA VAL A 13 -7.57 3.31 22.76
C VAL A 13 -7.24 4.50 23.64
N LEU A 14 -7.61 4.43 24.91
CA LEU A 14 -7.35 5.47 25.91
C LEU A 14 -6.43 4.95 27.02
N VAL A 15 -5.64 5.86 27.58
CA VAL A 15 -4.86 5.65 28.81
C VAL A 15 -5.29 6.68 29.84
N SER A 16 -5.61 6.24 31.05
CA SER A 16 -5.86 7.15 32.16
C SER A 16 -4.65 7.25 33.06
N VAL A 17 -4.31 8.48 33.40
CA VAL A 17 -3.25 8.80 34.34
C VAL A 17 -3.91 9.40 35.56
N ALA A 18 -3.78 8.73 36.71
CA ALA A 18 -4.38 9.17 37.96
C ALA A 18 -3.95 10.61 38.29
N GLY A 19 -4.91 11.47 38.66
CA GLY A 19 -4.67 12.89 38.92
C GLY A 19 -4.39 13.77 37.69
N LYS A 20 -4.34 13.21 36.47
CA LYS A 20 -4.07 13.97 35.24
C LYS A 20 -5.16 13.82 34.16
N GLY A 21 -6.01 12.80 34.27
CA GLY A 21 -7.17 12.59 33.39
C GLY A 21 -6.99 11.42 32.42
N THR A 22 -7.74 11.46 31.32
CA THR A 22 -7.76 10.40 30.29
C THR A 22 -7.23 10.94 28.97
N TYR A 23 -6.27 10.23 28.38
CA TYR A 23 -5.55 10.60 27.18
C TYR A 23 -5.75 9.54 26.10
N VAL A 24 -5.58 9.92 24.84
CA VAL A 24 -5.47 8.95 23.74
C VAL A 24 -4.14 8.23 23.87
N LYS A 25 -4.15 6.90 23.84
CA LYS A 25 -2.92 6.11 23.92
C LYS A 25 -2.05 6.43 22.70
N LYS A 26 -0.74 6.60 22.92
CA LYS A 26 0.23 6.81 21.83
C LYS A 26 0.11 5.64 20.85
N ARG A 27 -0.25 5.93 19.59
CA ARG A 27 -0.46 4.92 18.53
C ARG A 27 0.81 4.08 18.35
N GLN A 28 0.63 2.85 17.86
CA GLN A 28 1.72 1.97 17.46
C GLN A 28 2.69 2.70 16.52
N LYS A 29 3.99 2.33 16.56
CA LYS A 29 4.99 2.92 15.67
C LYS A 29 4.51 2.77 14.22
N LYS A 30 4.55 3.86 13.45
CA LYS A 30 4.27 3.82 12.02
C LYS A 30 5.15 2.77 11.36
N VAL A 31 4.57 2.00 10.46
CA VAL A 31 5.33 1.16 9.54
C VAL A 31 6.18 2.08 8.66
N VAL A 32 7.47 1.81 8.56
CA VAL A 32 8.40 2.60 7.75
C VAL A 32 8.66 1.85 6.45
N ARG A 33 8.28 2.42 5.31
CA ARG A 33 8.65 1.94 3.97
C ARG A 33 9.87 2.72 3.47
N LYS A 34 10.97 2.02 3.26
CA LYS A 34 12.11 2.52 2.50
C LYS A 34 11.76 2.61 1.01
N LEU A 35 11.94 3.79 0.42
CA LEU A 35 11.67 4.06 -1.00
C LEU A 35 12.87 3.75 -1.90
N ASP A 36 14.07 3.74 -1.32
CA ASP A 36 15.33 3.33 -1.93
C ASP A 36 15.45 1.80 -2.14
N VAL A 37 14.46 1.03 -1.65
CA VAL A 37 14.38 -0.40 -1.87
C VAL A 37 13.29 -0.69 -2.90
N HIS A 38 13.68 -1.30 -4.02
CA HIS A 38 12.78 -1.63 -5.13
C HIS A 38 11.64 -2.59 -4.74
N PHE A 39 11.86 -3.41 -3.71
CA PHE A 39 10.95 -4.48 -3.30
C PHE A 39 10.29 -4.13 -1.96
N PRO A 40 8.95 -4.02 -1.88
CA PRO A 40 8.28 -3.93 -0.59
C PRO A 40 8.48 -5.26 0.15
N ASN A 41 9.35 -5.27 1.16
CA ASN A 41 9.40 -6.34 2.14
C ASN A 41 8.94 -5.79 3.49
N TYR A 42 7.85 -6.34 4.00
CA TYR A 42 7.35 -6.07 5.32
C TYR A 42 7.47 -7.37 6.12
N GLU A 43 8.51 -7.48 6.95
CA GLU A 43 8.72 -8.68 7.75
C GLU A 43 7.49 -8.98 8.61
N GLY A 44 6.98 -10.21 8.51
CA GLY A 44 5.79 -10.66 9.23
C GLY A 44 4.46 -10.11 8.69
N ALA A 45 4.45 -9.47 7.51
CA ALA A 45 3.20 -9.10 6.86
C ALA A 45 2.51 -10.31 6.24
N THR A 46 1.19 -10.30 6.29
CA THR A 46 0.34 -11.27 5.60
C THR A 46 -0.55 -10.57 4.59
N ILE A 47 -0.93 -11.27 3.53
CA ILE A 47 -1.72 -10.73 2.43
C ILE A 47 -3.03 -11.49 2.36
N LYS A 48 -4.13 -10.76 2.21
CA LYS A 48 -5.46 -11.30 1.94
C LYS A 48 -5.93 -10.77 0.60
N LEU A 49 -6.19 -11.68 -0.34
CA LEU A 49 -6.86 -11.34 -1.59
C LEU A 49 -8.29 -10.87 -1.30
N ILE A 50 -8.68 -9.73 -1.88
CA ILE A 50 -10.05 -9.21 -1.85
C ILE A 50 -10.77 -9.67 -3.11
N ALA A 51 -10.19 -9.37 -4.27
CA ALA A 51 -10.80 -9.67 -5.56
C ALA A 51 -9.75 -9.79 -6.67
N THR A 52 -10.09 -10.59 -7.68
CA THR A 52 -9.40 -10.70 -8.96
C THR A 52 -10.41 -10.49 -10.08
N THR A 53 -10.18 -9.53 -10.95
CA THR A 53 -11.13 -9.10 -11.98
C THR A 53 -10.41 -8.72 -13.26
N ARG A 54 -11.16 -8.47 -14.35
CA ARG A 54 -10.63 -7.87 -15.59
C ARG A 54 -11.31 -6.54 -15.84
N GLU A 55 -10.52 -5.45 -15.85
CA GLU A 55 -11.05 -4.09 -15.82
C GLU A 55 -10.21 -3.16 -16.69
N ILE A 56 -10.85 -2.15 -17.29
CA ILE A 56 -10.15 -1.00 -17.85
C ILE A 56 -9.79 -0.06 -16.70
N ILE A 57 -8.54 0.42 -16.65
CA ILE A 57 -8.13 1.37 -15.61
C ILE A 57 -8.88 2.69 -15.80
N THR A 58 -9.69 3.06 -14.81
CA THR A 58 -10.41 4.34 -14.76
C THR A 58 -9.91 5.28 -13.66
N ASP A 59 -9.02 4.81 -12.79
CA ASP A 59 -8.47 5.60 -11.69
C ASP A 59 -7.61 6.76 -12.24
N PRO A 60 -8.03 8.02 -12.04
CA PRO A 60 -7.33 9.17 -12.60
C PRO A 60 -5.94 9.40 -12.00
N THR A 61 -5.64 8.81 -10.84
CA THR A 61 -4.33 8.92 -10.19
C THR A 61 -3.24 8.18 -10.95
N LEU A 62 -3.62 7.25 -11.85
CA LEU A 62 -2.70 6.52 -12.71
C LEU A 62 -2.49 7.20 -14.07
N ASN A 63 -3.24 8.27 -14.39
CA ASN A 63 -3.16 8.92 -15.71
C ASN A 63 -1.76 9.42 -16.07
N ALA A 64 -0.96 9.79 -15.07
CA ALA A 64 0.42 10.24 -15.27
C ALA A 64 1.34 9.16 -15.87
N PHE A 65 0.95 7.88 -15.81
CA PHE A 65 1.77 6.75 -16.24
C PHE A 65 1.54 6.28 -17.68
N ASN A 66 0.71 7.00 -18.46
CA ASN A 66 0.27 6.60 -19.79
C ASN A 66 -0.33 5.18 -19.75
N ILE A 67 -1.41 5.02 -18.99
CA ILE A 67 -2.12 3.75 -18.83
C ILE A 67 -2.71 3.26 -20.16
N PRO A 68 -2.75 1.94 -20.41
CA PRO A 68 -3.41 1.38 -21.57
C PRO A 68 -4.93 1.58 -21.49
N LYS A 69 -5.59 1.63 -22.65
CA LYS A 69 -7.07 1.72 -22.75
C LYS A 69 -7.74 0.35 -22.85
N SER A 70 -6.97 -0.73 -22.83
CA SER A 70 -7.46 -2.11 -22.83
C SER A 70 -7.74 -2.60 -21.41
N ALA A 71 -8.53 -3.68 -21.30
CA ALA A 71 -8.74 -4.34 -20.03
C ALA A 71 -7.44 -5.01 -19.54
N MET A 72 -7.19 -4.91 -18.24
CA MET A 72 -6.06 -5.48 -17.53
C MET A 72 -6.55 -6.42 -16.43
N LEU A 73 -5.70 -7.37 -16.02
CA LEU A 73 -5.95 -8.15 -14.83
C LEU A 73 -5.82 -7.24 -13.61
N CYS A 74 -6.90 -7.06 -12.85
CA CYS A 74 -6.90 -6.28 -11.63
C CYS A 74 -6.92 -7.21 -10.41
N ILE A 75 -6.06 -6.93 -9.45
CA ILE A 75 -5.88 -7.71 -8.23
C ILE A 75 -5.90 -6.75 -7.05
N ARG A 76 -6.92 -6.91 -6.20
CA ARG A 76 -7.13 -6.09 -5.01
C ARG A 76 -6.81 -6.89 -3.78
N LYS A 77 -5.99 -6.34 -2.89
CA LYS A 77 -5.49 -7.03 -1.70
C LYS A 77 -5.47 -6.12 -0.49
N MET A 78 -5.64 -6.75 0.67
CA MET A 78 -5.42 -6.15 1.97
C MET A 78 -4.15 -6.74 2.58
N ILE A 79 -3.20 -5.88 2.94
CA ILE A 79 -1.96 -6.27 3.62
C ILE A 79 -2.09 -5.96 5.11
N PHE A 80 -1.75 -6.95 5.92
CA PHE A 80 -1.82 -6.93 7.37
C PHE A 80 -0.42 -6.99 7.97
N LEU A 81 -0.24 -6.32 9.09
CA LEU A 81 0.95 -6.45 9.93
C LEU A 81 0.50 -6.64 11.37
N GLN A 82 1.02 -7.68 12.04
CA GLN A 82 0.60 -8.05 13.40
C GLN A 82 -0.92 -8.20 13.55
N GLY A 83 -1.58 -8.71 12.50
CA GLY A 83 -3.03 -8.94 12.47
C GLY A 83 -3.90 -7.70 12.20
N ALA A 84 -3.31 -6.51 12.03
CA ALA A 84 -4.05 -5.28 11.70
C ALA A 84 -3.86 -4.90 10.22
N PRO A 85 -4.91 -4.49 9.49
CA PRO A 85 -4.79 -4.01 8.12
C PRO A 85 -4.04 -2.68 8.12
N PHE A 86 -3.02 -2.55 7.28
CA PHE A 86 -2.26 -1.29 7.19
C PHE A 86 -2.07 -0.78 5.76
N MET A 87 -2.38 -1.59 4.74
CA MET A 87 -2.24 -1.17 3.35
C MET A 87 -3.18 -1.91 2.41
N TYR A 88 -3.99 -1.17 1.69
CA TYR A 88 -4.80 -1.65 0.58
C TYR A 88 -3.99 -1.46 -0.70
N ASP A 89 -4.02 -2.45 -1.58
CA ASP A 89 -3.30 -2.44 -2.85
C ASP A 89 -4.23 -2.88 -3.98
N ALA A 90 -4.37 -2.03 -4.99
CA ALA A 90 -5.01 -2.35 -6.26
C ALA A 90 -3.95 -2.37 -7.35
N THR A 91 -3.60 -3.56 -7.82
CA THR A 91 -2.61 -3.77 -8.88
C THR A 91 -3.29 -4.15 -10.19
N PHE A 92 -2.86 -3.56 -11.31
CA PHE A 92 -3.28 -3.86 -12.67
C PHE A 92 -2.10 -4.39 -13.48
N ILE A 93 -2.27 -5.53 -14.14
CA ILE A 93 -1.20 -6.23 -14.87
C ILE A 93 -1.67 -6.53 -16.29
N SER A 94 -0.73 -6.44 -17.24
CA SER A 94 -0.96 -6.81 -18.64
C SER A 94 -1.62 -8.19 -18.76
N PRO A 95 -2.47 -8.41 -19.78
CA PRO A 95 -3.23 -9.64 -19.95
C PRO A 95 -2.37 -10.86 -20.31
N ASP A 96 -1.15 -10.67 -20.81
CA ASP A 96 -0.27 -11.73 -21.33
C ASP A 96 0.51 -12.47 -20.23
N ILE A 97 -0.05 -12.57 -19.03
CA ILE A 97 0.59 -13.22 -17.89
C ILE A 97 0.06 -14.64 -17.68
N GLY A 98 0.95 -15.59 -17.40
CA GLY A 98 0.60 -17.01 -17.22
C GLY A 98 -0.32 -17.25 -16.01
N GLU A 99 -1.22 -18.24 -16.12
CA GLU A 99 -2.18 -18.58 -15.05
C GLU A 99 -1.49 -19.00 -13.75
N ASP A 100 -0.34 -19.68 -13.85
CA ASP A 100 0.53 -20.05 -12.75
C ASP A 100 0.98 -18.83 -11.92
N ILE A 101 1.39 -17.76 -12.58
CA ILE A 101 1.77 -16.50 -11.92
C ILE A 101 0.54 -15.83 -11.27
N ILE A 102 -0.64 -15.94 -11.90
CA ILE A 102 -1.87 -15.33 -11.39
C ILE A 102 -2.26 -15.92 -10.04
N GLU A 103 -2.11 -17.23 -9.84
CA GLU A 103 -2.41 -17.89 -8.57
C GLU A 103 -1.54 -17.35 -7.42
N GLU A 104 -0.26 -17.08 -7.69
CA GLU A 104 0.67 -16.54 -6.69
C GLU A 104 0.36 -15.11 -6.25
N PHE A 105 -0.28 -14.33 -7.13
CA PHE A 105 -0.66 -12.97 -6.78
C PHE A 105 -1.64 -12.94 -5.60
N GLY A 106 -2.45 -13.96 -5.37
CA GLY A 106 -3.37 -13.97 -4.22
C GLY A 106 -2.65 -13.89 -2.86
N GLY A 107 -1.46 -14.49 -2.75
CA GLY A 107 -0.73 -14.65 -1.49
C GLY A 107 0.54 -13.81 -1.37
N SER A 108 1.00 -13.16 -2.44
CA SER A 108 2.28 -12.46 -2.48
C SER A 108 2.17 -11.04 -3.07
N PHE A 109 3.15 -10.19 -2.78
CA PHE A 109 3.32 -8.94 -3.52
C PHE A 109 3.62 -9.26 -4.98
N VAL A 110 3.03 -8.52 -5.92
CA VAL A 110 3.15 -8.79 -7.36
C VAL A 110 4.61 -8.85 -7.81
N VAL A 111 5.46 -7.98 -7.28
CA VAL A 111 6.89 -7.99 -7.59
C VAL A 111 7.59 -9.28 -7.13
N ASN A 112 7.15 -9.88 -6.02
CA ASN A 112 7.73 -11.13 -5.52
C ASN A 112 7.29 -12.32 -6.37
N ALA A 113 6.00 -12.40 -6.74
CA ALA A 113 5.51 -13.42 -7.67
C ALA A 113 6.22 -13.34 -9.02
N LEU A 114 6.30 -12.15 -9.63
CA LEU A 114 7.03 -11.97 -10.90
C LEU A 114 8.48 -12.46 -10.80
N LYS A 115 9.17 -12.16 -9.70
CA LYS A 115 10.55 -12.58 -9.47
C LYS A 115 10.70 -14.11 -9.36
N GLN A 116 9.70 -14.83 -8.85
CA GLN A 116 9.72 -16.30 -8.79
C GLN A 116 9.71 -16.93 -10.19
N HIS A 117 9.27 -16.17 -11.19
CA HIS A 117 9.19 -16.56 -12.60
C HIS A 117 10.24 -15.84 -13.47
N ASP A 118 11.36 -15.43 -12.87
CA ASP A 118 12.47 -14.72 -13.53
C ASP A 118 12.08 -13.39 -14.23
N ILE A 119 10.91 -12.84 -13.92
CA ILE A 119 10.46 -11.53 -14.42
C ILE A 119 10.86 -10.46 -13.41
N HIS A 120 11.79 -9.59 -13.81
CA HIS A 120 12.41 -8.62 -12.91
C HIS A 120 11.89 -7.22 -13.18
N VAL A 121 11.59 -6.44 -12.14
CA VAL A 121 11.30 -5.01 -12.28
C VAL A 121 12.61 -4.28 -12.56
N ILE A 122 12.71 -3.66 -13.74
CA ILE A 122 13.89 -2.90 -14.20
C ILE A 122 13.75 -1.40 -13.95
N LYS A 123 12.52 -0.91 -13.81
CA LYS A 123 12.21 0.49 -13.50
C LYS A 123 10.95 0.61 -12.66
N THR A 124 11.00 1.49 -11.67
CA THR A 124 9.84 1.91 -10.89
C THR A 124 9.62 3.41 -11.05
N ASP A 125 8.47 3.80 -11.61
CA ASP A 125 7.96 5.15 -11.52
C ASP A 125 6.98 5.21 -10.33
N LEU A 126 7.16 6.17 -9.42
CA LEU A 126 6.41 6.26 -8.17
C LEU A 126 5.96 7.70 -7.92
N MET A 127 4.66 7.87 -7.66
CA MET A 127 4.06 9.11 -7.19
C MET A 127 3.50 8.89 -5.79
N ILE A 128 3.73 9.84 -4.88
CA ILE A 128 3.27 9.77 -3.50
C ILE A 128 2.53 11.06 -3.17
N ASP A 129 1.31 10.94 -2.70
CA ASP A 129 0.47 12.07 -2.33
C ASP A 129 -0.44 11.77 -1.14
N ALA A 130 -1.04 12.81 -0.60
CA ALA A 130 -2.07 12.69 0.42
C ALA A 130 -3.44 12.66 -0.26
N ALA A 131 -4.28 11.71 0.13
CA ALA A 131 -5.62 11.55 -0.43
C ALA A 131 -6.65 11.32 0.68
N PRO A 132 -7.91 11.77 0.52
CA PRO A 132 -8.98 11.34 1.39
C PRO A 132 -9.32 9.86 1.14
N ALA A 133 -9.68 9.13 2.19
CA ALA A 133 -10.34 7.83 2.06
C ALA A 133 -11.69 8.01 1.33
N VAL A 134 -11.88 7.22 0.26
CA VAL A 134 -13.10 7.17 -0.56
C VAL A 134 -13.28 5.76 -1.09
N GLY A 135 -14.49 5.22 -1.05
CA GLY A 135 -14.83 3.92 -1.65
C GLY A 135 -14.29 2.73 -0.83
N GLU A 136 -13.74 1.71 -1.50
CA GLU A 136 -13.37 0.42 -0.89
C GLU A 136 -12.45 0.55 0.34
N VAL A 137 -11.56 1.55 0.37
CA VAL A 137 -10.65 1.75 1.51
C VAL A 137 -11.37 2.18 2.80
N GLU A 138 -12.56 2.78 2.72
CA GLU A 138 -13.35 3.13 3.91
C GLU A 138 -13.83 1.88 4.63
N GLU A 139 -14.35 0.92 3.87
CA GLU A 139 -14.89 -0.34 4.36
C GLU A 139 -13.76 -1.25 4.87
N GLU A 140 -12.70 -1.43 4.08
CA GLU A 140 -11.60 -2.32 4.41
C GLU A 140 -10.83 -1.88 5.66
N PHE A 141 -10.58 -0.56 5.82
CA PHE A 141 -9.90 -0.03 7.00
C PHE A 141 -10.85 0.33 8.15
N ARG A 142 -12.17 0.33 7.93
CA ARG A 142 -13.18 0.83 8.89
C ARG A 142 -12.90 2.26 9.35
N ILE A 143 -12.58 3.12 8.39
CA ILE A 143 -12.29 4.54 8.59
C ILE A 143 -13.38 5.39 7.93
N PRO A 144 -13.67 6.60 8.46
CA PRO A 144 -14.67 7.47 7.86
C PRO A 144 -14.21 7.99 6.50
N THR A 145 -15.17 8.32 5.63
CA THR A 145 -14.94 9.11 4.43
C THR A 145 -14.14 10.37 4.73
N GLY A 146 -13.16 10.68 3.88
CA GLY A 146 -12.30 11.83 4.05
C GLY A 146 -11.15 11.62 5.02
N TYR A 147 -11.01 10.45 5.66
CA TYR A 147 -9.87 10.17 6.53
C TYR A 147 -8.55 10.32 5.76
N PRO A 148 -7.52 10.97 6.32
CA PRO A 148 -6.24 11.16 5.62
C PRO A 148 -5.54 9.84 5.30
N MET A 149 -5.25 9.62 4.02
CA MET A 149 -4.53 8.46 3.48
C MET A 149 -3.20 8.91 2.86
N LEU A 150 -2.19 8.05 2.98
CA LEU A 150 -1.00 8.09 2.15
C LEU A 150 -1.26 7.23 0.91
N ARG A 151 -1.34 7.86 -0.26
CA ARG A 151 -1.53 7.18 -1.54
C ARG A 151 -0.21 7.10 -2.29
N ARG A 152 0.04 5.96 -2.91
CA ARG A 152 1.21 5.70 -3.74
C ARG A 152 0.76 5.06 -5.03
N SER A 153 0.87 5.82 -6.10
CA SER A 153 0.62 5.34 -7.45
C SER A 153 1.95 4.90 -8.05
N TYR A 154 2.02 3.71 -8.62
CA TYR A 154 3.25 3.17 -9.17
C TYR A 154 3.05 2.56 -10.56
N LYS A 155 4.13 2.56 -11.33
CA LYS A 155 4.30 1.80 -12.55
C LYS A 155 5.60 1.01 -12.45
N TYR A 156 5.53 -0.29 -12.73
CA TYR A 156 6.71 -1.13 -12.90
C TYR A 156 6.88 -1.50 -14.36
N THR A 157 8.03 -1.15 -14.91
CA THR A 157 8.53 -1.73 -16.16
C THR A 157 9.35 -2.96 -15.79
N THR A 158 9.07 -4.08 -16.45
CA THR A 158 9.74 -5.35 -16.19
C THR A 158 10.75 -5.72 -17.28
N SER A 159 11.53 -6.77 -17.06
CA SER A 159 12.44 -7.37 -18.04
C SER A 159 11.69 -7.95 -19.24
N GLU A 160 10.41 -8.29 -19.07
CA GLU A 160 9.52 -8.72 -20.14
C GLU A 160 8.73 -7.52 -20.68
N PRO A 161 8.99 -7.04 -21.91
CA PRO A 161 8.41 -5.79 -22.41
C PRO A 161 6.88 -5.75 -22.44
N ASN A 162 6.24 -6.92 -22.55
CA ASN A 162 4.78 -7.04 -22.60
C ASN A 162 4.14 -7.03 -21.20
N ILE A 163 4.93 -7.22 -20.14
CA ILE A 163 4.45 -7.22 -18.76
C ILE A 163 4.75 -5.87 -18.13
N ILE A 164 3.70 -5.06 -18.02
CA ILE A 164 3.73 -3.78 -17.33
C ILE A 164 2.73 -3.86 -16.17
N VAL A 165 3.17 -3.37 -15.02
CA VAL A 165 2.34 -3.32 -13.81
C VAL A 165 2.03 -1.87 -13.48
N TYR A 166 0.79 -1.59 -13.17
CA TYR A 166 0.33 -0.32 -12.62
C TYR A 166 -0.34 -0.59 -11.28
N GLY A 167 -0.37 0.36 -10.37
CA GLY A 167 -1.19 0.18 -9.20
C GLY A 167 -1.22 1.35 -8.25
N VAL A 168 -2.18 1.28 -7.33
CA VAL A 168 -2.41 2.27 -6.30
C VAL A 168 -2.42 1.56 -4.96
N ALA A 169 -1.45 1.90 -4.11
CA ALA A 169 -1.41 1.46 -2.73
C ALA A 169 -1.86 2.61 -1.81
N GLN A 170 -2.77 2.32 -0.89
CA GLN A 170 -3.31 3.28 0.06
C GLN A 170 -3.14 2.76 1.48
N ALA A 171 -2.73 3.63 2.39
CA ALA A 171 -2.59 3.33 3.80
C ALA A 171 -3.08 4.50 4.65
N PRO A 172 -3.70 4.27 5.82
CA PRO A 172 -4.01 5.33 6.77
C PRO A 172 -2.74 6.14 7.08
N PHE A 173 -2.82 7.48 6.94
CA PHE A 173 -1.66 8.36 7.01
C PHE A 173 -0.93 8.31 8.36
N ASP A 174 -1.65 7.89 9.39
CA ASP A 174 -1.14 7.71 10.74
C ASP A 174 -0.47 6.34 10.98
N GLN A 175 -0.58 5.39 10.05
CA GLN A 175 -0.04 4.03 10.19
C GLN A 175 1.20 3.78 9.33
N LEU A 176 1.39 4.49 8.22
CA LEU A 176 2.50 4.31 7.31
C LEU A 176 3.30 5.60 7.13
N THR A 177 4.61 5.47 7.00
CA THR A 177 5.50 6.55 6.57
C THR A 177 6.51 6.02 5.55
N CYS A 178 7.00 6.91 4.69
CA CYS A 178 8.01 6.58 3.69
C CYS A 178 9.34 7.26 4.06
N SER A 179 10.45 6.56 3.92
CA SER A 179 11.80 7.10 4.10
C SER A 179 12.58 6.97 2.80
N LEU A 180 13.38 7.99 2.47
CA LEU A 180 14.30 7.98 1.34
C LEU A 180 15.66 8.51 1.82
N SER A 181 16.73 7.81 1.46
CA SER A 181 18.09 8.27 1.67
C SER A 181 18.66 8.75 0.33
N ILE A 182 19.04 10.02 0.27
CA ILE A 182 19.64 10.64 -0.93
C ILE A 182 21.10 10.91 -0.59
N LEU A 183 22.02 10.42 -1.40
CA LEU A 183 23.44 10.74 -1.27
C LEU A 183 23.66 12.20 -1.69
N GLY A 184 24.37 12.97 -0.86
CA GLY A 184 24.82 14.31 -1.25
C GLY A 184 25.98 14.23 -2.23
N SER A 185 26.01 15.10 -3.24
CA SER A 185 27.20 15.31 -4.06
C SER A 185 28.22 16.12 -3.24
N PRO A 186 29.52 15.75 -3.23
CA PRO A 186 30.55 16.66 -2.73
C PRO A 186 30.53 17.93 -3.61
N ILE A 187 30.45 19.10 -2.98
CA ILE A 187 30.70 20.36 -3.68
C ILE A 187 32.19 20.31 -4.05
N ALA A 188 32.50 20.28 -5.35
CA ALA A 188 33.87 20.50 -5.80
C ALA A 188 34.19 21.98 -5.53
N GLU A 189 34.94 22.25 -4.46
CA GLU A 189 35.56 23.55 -4.27
C GLU A 189 36.60 23.74 -5.39
N GLY A 190 36.37 24.77 -6.21
CA GLY A 190 37.29 25.20 -7.27
C GLY A 190 38.33 26.19 -6.77
#